data_AF-A0A7Z9L8W0-F1
#
_entry.id   AF-A0A7Z9L8W0-F1
#
_cell.length_a   1.000
_cell.length_b   1.000
_cell.length_c   1.000
_cell.angle_alpha   90.00
_cell.angle_beta   90.00
_cell.angle_gamma   90.00
#
_symmetry.space_group_name_H-M   'P 1'
#
loop_
_entity.id
_entity.type
_entity.pdbx_description
1 polymer ?
#
loop_
_entity_poly.entity_id
_entity_poly.type
_entity_poly.pdbx_seq_one_letter_code
_entity_poly.pdbx_strand_id
1 'polypeptide(L)'
;MEVTLEMIVTGMAAEDHLQLSLNNQAIPESRLKKMGLEGPSRQRITLAVDPAMVRFGDNTIKAVVKTARKSYRVEIGWFMLSILPRR
;
A
#
# COMPACT_ATOMS: atom_id res chain seq x y z
N MET A 1 -5.28 9.60 -17.21
CA MET A 1 -4.21 8.75 -16.66
C MET A 1 -4.78 7.98 -15.48
N GLU A 2 -4.43 6.70 -15.33
CA GLU A 2 -4.69 5.91 -14.13
C GLU A 2 -3.35 5.66 -13.43
N VAL A 3 -3.29 5.86 -12.11
CA VAL A 3 -2.10 5.58 -11.33
C VAL A 3 -2.49 4.56 -10.27
N THR A 4 -1.78 3.44 -10.23
CA THR A 4 -1.98 2.39 -9.24
C THR A 4 -0.72 2.16 -8.44
N LEU A 5 -0.87 1.99 -7.13
CA LEU A 5 0.18 1.51 -6.26
C LEU A 5 -0.21 0.11 -5.77
N GLU A 6 0.66 -0.86 -6.04
CA GLU A 6 0.54 -2.24 -5.58
C GLU A 6 1.64 -2.55 -4.58
N MET A 7 1.29 -3.30 -3.53
CA MET A 7 2.25 -3.87 -2.59
C MET A 7 1.80 -5.23 -2.08
N ILE A 8 2.76 -6.05 -1.68
CA ILE A 8 2.50 -7.30 -0.95
C ILE A 8 2.96 -7.14 0.49
N VAL A 9 2.04 -7.36 1.43
CA VAL A 9 2.32 -7.39 2.86
C VAL A 9 2.06 -8.79 3.41
N THR A 10 2.98 -9.30 4.21
CA THR A 10 2.83 -10.58 4.92
C THR A 10 2.80 -10.37 6.43
N GLY A 11 2.06 -11.23 7.14
CA GLY A 11 2.06 -11.27 8.61
C GLY A 11 1.20 -10.21 9.30
N MET A 12 0.47 -9.38 8.52
CA MET A 12 -0.56 -8.49 9.06
C MET A 12 -1.77 -9.28 9.53
N ALA A 13 -2.19 -9.01 10.76
CA ALA A 13 -3.43 -9.51 11.33
C ALA A 13 -4.61 -8.58 10.97
N ALA A 14 -5.84 -9.02 11.22
CA ALA A 14 -7.04 -8.25 10.86
C ALA A 14 -7.16 -6.94 11.66
N GLU A 15 -6.63 -6.93 12.88
CA GLU A 15 -6.57 -5.79 13.79
C GLU A 15 -5.40 -4.82 13.53
N ASP A 16 -4.48 -5.16 12.63
CA ASP A 16 -3.36 -4.29 12.29
C ASP A 16 -3.80 -3.21 11.29
N HIS A 17 -3.33 -1.99 11.50
CA HIS A 17 -3.60 -0.87 10.61
C HIS A 17 -2.40 -0.59 9.70
N LEU A 18 -2.66 -0.40 8.41
CA LEU A 18 -1.65 0.04 7.46
C LEU A 18 -1.89 1.51 7.08
N GLN A 19 -0.93 2.37 7.43
CA GLN A 19 -0.89 3.74 6.98
C GLN A 19 0.06 3.86 5.78
N LEU A 20 -0.44 4.39 4.67
CA LEU A 20 0.34 4.66 3.47
C LEU A 20 0.43 6.15 3.22
N SER A 21 1.55 6.61 2.69
CA SER A 21 1.68 7.95 2.15
C SER A 21 2.53 7.95 0.88
N LEU A 22 2.14 8.77 -0.09
CA LEU A 22 2.91 9.06 -1.29
C LEU A 22 3.34 10.53 -1.25
N ASN A 23 4.62 10.80 -1.44
CA ASN A 23 5.16 12.17 -1.47
C ASN A 23 4.75 13.01 -0.25
N ASN A 24 4.81 12.40 0.95
CA ASN A 24 4.38 12.95 2.24
C ASN A 24 2.87 13.26 2.37
N GLN A 25 2.05 12.84 1.42
CA GLN A 25 0.59 12.94 1.51
C GLN A 25 0.00 11.60 1.96
N ALA A 26 -0.72 11.62 3.08
CA ALA A 26 -1.36 10.44 3.63
C ALA A 26 -2.47 9.92 2.70
N ILE A 27 -2.51 8.61 2.52
CA ILE A 27 -3.54 7.91 1.75
C ILE A 27 -4.53 7.30 2.77
N PRO A 28 -5.81 7.68 2.73
CA PRO A 28 -6.82 7.12 3.62
C PRO A 28 -6.94 5.60 3.46
N GLU A 29 -7.05 4.86 4.57
CA GLU A 29 -7.18 3.40 4.55
C GLU A 29 -8.43 2.93 3.78
N SER A 30 -9.49 3.75 3.74
CA SER A 30 -10.70 3.50 2.95
C SER A 30 -10.48 3.41 1.44
N ARG A 31 -9.36 3.94 0.93
CA ARG A 31 -8.99 3.83 -0.50
C ARG A 31 -8.18 2.56 -0.81
N LEU A 32 -7.78 1.81 0.21
CA LEU A 32 -6.97 0.62 0.05
C LEU A 32 -7.86 -0.58 -0.25
N LYS A 33 -7.68 -1.18 -1.43
CA LYS A 33 -8.30 -2.47 -1.74
C LYS A 33 -7.35 -3.58 -1.32
N LYS A 34 -7.67 -4.23 -0.19
CA LYS A 34 -6.94 -5.39 0.32
C LYS A 34 -7.54 -6.66 -0.29
N MET A 35 -6.72 -7.42 -0.99
CA MET A 35 -7.07 -8.75 -1.50
C MET A 35 -6.19 -9.79 -0.80
N GLY A 36 -6.79 -10.83 -0.23
CA GLY A 36 -6.05 -11.98 0.27
C GLY A 36 -5.36 -12.69 -0.89
N LEU A 37 -4.06 -12.96 -0.75
CA LEU A 37 -3.29 -13.85 -1.62
C LEU A 37 -3.15 -15.21 -0.92
N GLU A 38 -2.78 -16.26 -1.66
CA GLU A 38 -2.64 -17.63 -1.16
C GLU A 38 -1.97 -17.69 0.23
N GLY A 39 -2.72 -18.17 1.23
CA GLY A 39 -2.29 -18.30 2.63
C GLY A 39 -2.83 -17.20 3.57
N PRO A 40 -3.07 -17.51 4.86
CA PRO A 40 -3.83 -16.67 5.81
C PRO A 40 -3.19 -15.33 6.21
N SER A 41 -2.04 -14.94 5.62
CA SER A 41 -1.29 -13.77 6.08
C SER A 41 -0.70 -12.94 4.96
N ARG A 42 -0.91 -13.29 3.69
CA ARG A 42 -0.37 -12.56 2.54
C ARG A 42 -1.47 -11.72 1.91
N GLN A 43 -1.26 -10.42 1.82
CA GLN A 43 -2.25 -9.48 1.27
C GLN A 43 -1.63 -8.70 0.12
N ARG A 44 -2.32 -8.67 -1.02
CA ARG A 44 -2.08 -7.69 -2.08
C ARG A 44 -2.90 -6.45 -1.75
N ILE A 45 -2.24 -5.31 -1.71
CA ILE A 45 -2.90 -4.03 -1.48
C ILE A 45 -2.75 -3.22 -2.75
N THR A 46 -3.88 -2.91 -3.37
CA THR A 46 -3.95 -2.07 -4.56
C THR A 46 -4.71 -0.80 -4.21
N LEU A 47 -4.18 0.33 -4.65
CA LEU A 47 -4.84 1.62 -4.47
C LEU A 47 -4.72 2.46 -5.73
N ALA A 48 -5.84 3.11 -6.09
CA ALA A 48 -5.84 4.13 -7.13
C ALA A 48 -5.34 5.43 -6.50
N VAL A 49 -4.27 5.98 -7.06
CA VAL A 49 -3.68 7.26 -6.63
C VAL A 49 -4.24 8.36 -7.52
N ASP A 50 -4.53 9.52 -6.94
CA ASP A 50 -4.79 10.72 -7.74
C ASP A 50 -3.51 11.10 -8.50
N PRO A 51 -3.55 11.20 -9.84
CA PRO A 51 -2.40 11.62 -10.63
C PRO A 51 -1.69 12.88 -10.15
N ALA A 52 -2.41 13.82 -9.51
CA ALA A 52 -1.84 15.05 -8.96
C ALA A 52 -0.87 14.80 -7.77
N MET A 53 -0.93 13.64 -7.13
CA MET A 53 -0.02 13.26 -6.05
C MET A 53 1.34 12.76 -6.56
N VAL A 54 1.42 12.40 -7.84
CA VAL A 54 2.63 11.87 -8.47
C VAL A 54 3.48 13.01 -9.00
N ARG A 55 4.79 12.94 -8.76
CA ARG A 55 5.76 13.90 -9.27
C ARG A 55 6.47 13.31 -10.48
N PHE A 56 6.89 14.18 -11.39
CA PHE A 56 7.86 13.80 -12.41
C PHE A 56 9.21 13.53 -11.74
N GLY A 57 9.82 12.38 -12.02
CA GLY A 57 11.03 11.91 -11.36
C GLY A 57 10.75 11.08 -10.10
N ASP A 58 11.48 11.37 -9.03
CA ASP A 58 11.44 10.55 -7.81
C ASP A 58 10.12 10.71 -7.05
N ASN A 59 9.56 9.58 -6.64
CA ASN A 59 8.38 9.49 -5.81
C ASN A 59 8.71 8.69 -4.55
N THR A 60 8.31 9.19 -3.39
CA THR A 60 8.57 8.51 -2.11
C THR A 60 7.30 7.84 -1.61
N ILE A 61 7.38 6.52 -1.39
CA ILE A 61 6.31 5.74 -0.78
C ILE A 61 6.73 5.39 0.64
N LYS A 62 5.86 5.65 1.61
CA LYS A 62 6.06 5.25 3.01
C LYS A 62 4.88 4.40 3.46
N ALA A 63 5.20 3.27 4.07
CA ALA A 63 4.25 2.36 4.69
C ALA A 63 4.58 2.22 6.17
N VAL A 64 3.57 2.35 7.02
CA VAL A 64 3.69 2.19 8.47
C VAL A 64 2.61 1.24 8.94
N VAL A 65 3.01 0.14 9.57
CA VAL A 65 2.09 -0.79 10.19
C VAL A 65 1.98 -0.46 11.66
N LYS A 66 0.76 -0.21 12.13
CA LYS A 66 0.44 -0.02 13.54
C LYS A 66 -0.23 -1.29 14.05
N THR A 67 0.35 -1.89 15.08
CA THR A 67 -0.14 -3.12 15.69
C THR A 67 -0.17 -2.97 17.20
N ALA A 68 -1.21 -3.54 17.83
CA ALA A 68 -1.30 -3.66 19.29
C ALA A 68 -0.76 -5.02 19.78
N ARG A 69 -0.31 -5.89 18.86
CA ARG A 69 0.16 -7.24 19.18
C ARG A 69 1.52 -7.17 19.89
N LYS A 70 1.70 -7.99 20.94
CA LYS A 70 2.96 -8.06 21.71
C LYS A 70 4.13 -8.59 20.88
N SER A 71 3.85 -9.54 19.99
CA SER A 71 4.83 -10.14 19.09
C SER A 71 4.26 -10.15 17.68
N TYR A 72 5.04 -9.65 16.73
CA TYR A 72 4.65 -9.60 15.33
C TYR A 72 5.88 -9.70 14.44
N ARG A 73 5.68 -10.27 13.26
CA ARG A 73 6.62 -10.17 12.14
C ARG A 73 5.80 -9.78 10.93
N VAL A 74 6.01 -8.55 10.47
CA VAL A 74 5.35 -8.03 9.28
C VAL A 74 6.43 -7.71 8.26
N GLU A 75 6.28 -8.23 7.06
CA GLU A 75 7.21 -7.97 5.97
C GLU A 75 6.48 -7.30 4.81
N ILE A 76 7.13 -6.31 4.22
CA ILE A 76 6.66 -5.67 3.00
C ILE A 76 7.60 -6.14 1.89
N GLY A 77 7.09 -7.01 1.03
CA GLY A 77 7.91 -7.71 0.04
C GLY A 77 8.37 -6.79 -1.10
N TRP A 78 7.47 -5.94 -1.60
CA TRP A 78 7.77 -4.99 -2.67
C TRP A 78 6.69 -3.91 -2.81
N PHE A 79 7.05 -2.83 -3.49
CA PHE A 79 6.17 -1.74 -3.93
C PHE A 79 6.28 -1.58 -5.45
N MET A 80 5.16 -1.36 -6.12
CA MET A 80 5.12 -1.01 -7.54
C MET A 80 4.16 0.15 -7.74
N LEU A 81 4.68 1.26 -8.24
CA LEU A 81 3.88 2.38 -8.71
C LEU A 81 3.76 2.30 -10.23
N SER A 82 2.56 2.05 -10.73
CA SER A 82 2.26 1.94 -12.15
C SER A 82 1.48 3.16 -12.62
N ILE A 83 1.97 3.81 -13.68
CA ILE A 83 1.29 4.93 -14.34
C ILE A 83 0.83 4.43 -15.70
N LEU A 84 -0.48 4.24 -15.86
CA LEU A 84 -1.10 3.80 -17.11
C LEU A 84 -1.68 5.02 -17.85
N PRO A 85 -1.28 5.28 -19.11
CA PRO A 85 -1.94 6.26 -19.94
C PRO A 85 -3.42 5.89 -20.07
N ARG A 86 -4.32 6.89 -20.05
CA ARG A 86 -5.73 6.60 -20.42
C ARG A 86 -5.71 6.28 -21.92
N ARG A 87 -6.32 5.15 -22.28
CA ARG A 87 -6.60 4.80 -23.69
C ARG A 87 -7.52 5.85 -24.31
#